data_AF-A0A355XUB4-F1
#
_entry.id   AF-A0A355XUB4-F1
#
_cell.length_a   1.000
_cell.length_b   1.000
_cell.length_c   1.000
_cell.angle_alpha   90.00
_cell.angle_beta   90.00
_cell.angle_gamma   90.00
#
_symmetry.space_group_name_H-M   'P 1'
#
loop_
_entity.id
_entity.type
_entity.pdbx_description
1 polymer ?
#
loop_
_entity_poly.entity_id
_entity_poly.type
_entity_poly.pdbx_seq_one_letter_code
_entity_poly.pdbx_strand_id
1 'polypeptide(L)'
;MKKFILTVALCCFALSGFSQGCCSKGYEVKAENAYTHYNVRWATGPEDAKHYTTDRLRKEYLIEKVFAPGEVNWTYTFYDRFLIGGAEPTATPLKLTSIAPLYVDESKGTNGRNLLDNRELGIINIGGEGTVTVDGKSYTLGFQDALYVGRGAKDIVVASKNAAEPAKFYLNSACAHATYPTKKVTLKEANNIKAGKMEESNDRVIHQMIIDGVAGVRTCQLQMGITELKPGSVWNTMPAHTHLRRMEAYLYYKVPQGQKILHVMGEPQETRPIWMNNEQAVIAPQWSIHCAAGTSNYTFIWGMAGENLVYTDMQVAPIPSLE
;
A
#
# COMPACT_ATOMS: atom_id res chain seq x y z
N MET A 1 -9.42 53.67 39.66
CA MET A 1 -8.32 53.20 38.80
C MET A 1 -8.34 51.68 38.73
N LYS A 2 -8.63 51.11 37.56
CA LYS A 2 -8.11 49.84 36.98
C LYS A 2 -9.12 49.36 35.94
N LYS A 3 -8.80 49.58 34.66
CA LYS A 3 -9.53 49.10 33.49
C LYS A 3 -9.26 47.59 33.34
N PHE A 4 -10.31 46.78 33.25
CA PHE A 4 -10.19 45.39 32.80
C PHE A 4 -10.14 45.38 31.27
N ILE A 5 -8.99 44.98 30.71
CA ILE A 5 -8.82 44.72 29.29
C ILE A 5 -9.07 43.23 29.09
N LEU A 6 -10.12 42.91 28.32
CA LEU A 6 -10.47 41.56 27.91
C LEU A 6 -9.62 41.22 26.67
N THR A 7 -8.55 40.44 26.85
CA THR A 7 -7.75 39.93 25.73
C THR A 7 -8.35 38.61 25.26
N VAL A 8 -9.04 38.64 24.12
CA VAL A 8 -9.47 37.44 23.40
C VAL A 8 -8.24 36.83 22.73
N ALA A 9 -7.74 35.73 23.27
CA ALA A 9 -6.70 34.93 22.62
C ALA A 9 -7.37 34.04 21.56
N LEU A 10 -7.31 34.46 20.30
CA LEU A 10 -7.69 33.66 19.14
C LEU A 10 -6.57 32.62 18.91
N CYS A 11 -6.73 31.42 19.47
CA CYS A 11 -5.86 30.28 19.16
C CYS A 11 -6.18 29.78 17.74
N CYS A 12 -5.56 30.40 16.74
CA CYS A 12 -5.42 29.79 15.41
C CYS A 12 -4.47 28.60 15.53
N PHE A 13 -5.00 27.40 15.70
CA PHE A 13 -4.27 26.18 15.41
C PHE A 13 -4.01 26.13 13.90
N ALA A 14 -2.83 26.58 13.49
CA ALA A 14 -2.31 26.26 12.18
C ALA A 14 -1.99 24.75 12.17
N LEU A 15 -2.88 23.96 11.57
CA LEU A 15 -2.58 22.61 11.13
C LEU A 15 -1.52 22.72 10.03
N SER A 16 -0.24 22.71 10.42
CA SER A 16 0.85 22.47 9.50
C SER A 16 0.82 21.00 9.08
N GLY A 17 0.00 20.70 8.08
CA GLY A 17 0.09 19.44 7.35
C GLY A 17 1.45 19.41 6.65
N PHE A 18 2.43 18.74 7.26
CA PHE A 18 3.64 18.35 6.56
C PHE A 18 3.21 17.34 5.48
N SER A 19 3.02 17.83 4.25
CA SER A 19 3.00 16.95 3.09
C SER A 19 4.32 16.18 3.08
N GLN A 20 4.28 14.93 2.63
CA GLN A 20 5.50 14.16 2.37
C GLN A 20 6.38 14.98 1.41
N GLY A 21 7.40 15.63 1.96
CA GLY A 21 8.09 16.73 1.30
C GLY A 21 8.88 16.28 0.09
N CYS A 22 8.27 16.32 -1.09
CA CYS A 22 8.98 16.37 -2.36
C CYS A 22 9.25 17.85 -2.71
N CYS A 23 10.06 18.53 -1.89
CA CYS A 23 10.59 19.86 -2.21
C CYS A 23 11.72 19.76 -3.24
N SER A 24 11.36 19.38 -4.46
CA SER A 24 12.12 19.68 -5.68
C SER A 24 11.08 19.91 -6.75
N LYS A 25 11.10 21.07 -7.43
CA LYS A 25 10.12 21.51 -8.44
C LYS A 25 9.92 20.49 -9.58
N GLY A 26 9.17 19.42 -9.32
CA GLY A 26 8.71 18.43 -10.28
C GLY A 26 7.19 18.48 -10.32
N TYR A 27 6.63 18.44 -11.55
CA TYR A 27 5.22 18.35 -11.93
C TYR A 27 4.19 18.82 -10.89
N GLU A 28 3.46 19.90 -11.20
CA GLU A 28 2.33 20.36 -10.39
C GLU A 28 1.41 19.17 -10.05
N VAL A 29 1.37 18.81 -8.77
CA VAL A 29 0.64 17.66 -8.26
C VAL A 29 -0.84 18.03 -8.23
N LYS A 30 -1.59 17.68 -9.28
CA LYS A 30 -3.04 17.94 -9.37
C LYS A 30 -3.82 16.67 -9.14
N ALA A 31 -4.50 16.58 -7.99
CA ALA A 31 -5.60 15.67 -7.81
C ALA A 31 -6.92 16.34 -8.21
N GLU A 32 -7.93 15.54 -8.55
CA GLU A 32 -9.24 16.04 -9.00
C GLU A 32 -10.14 16.53 -7.86
N ASN A 33 -9.74 16.34 -6.60
CA ASN A 33 -10.47 16.80 -5.42
C ASN A 33 -9.49 17.29 -4.33
N ALA A 34 -10.03 17.84 -3.23
CA ALA A 34 -9.23 18.49 -2.18
C ALA A 34 -8.59 17.52 -1.16
N TYR A 35 -9.00 16.25 -1.13
CA TYR A 35 -8.59 15.26 -0.12
C TYR A 35 -7.75 14.11 -0.70
N THR A 36 -7.56 14.07 -2.01
CA THR A 36 -6.65 13.15 -2.68
C THR A 36 -5.27 13.81 -2.75
N HIS A 37 -4.28 13.16 -2.18
CA HIS A 37 -2.88 13.54 -2.25
C HIS A 37 -2.09 12.46 -2.96
N TYR A 38 -1.08 12.84 -3.73
CA TYR A 38 -0.16 11.86 -4.28
C TYR A 38 1.27 12.38 -4.36
N ASN A 39 2.22 11.46 -4.35
CA ASN A 39 3.61 11.70 -4.71
C ASN A 39 4.04 10.72 -5.81
N VAL A 40 5.18 11.01 -6.45
CA VAL A 40 5.78 10.17 -7.47
C VAL A 40 7.13 9.66 -6.99
N ARG A 41 7.37 8.35 -7.16
CA ARG A 41 8.66 7.69 -6.89
C ARG A 41 9.28 7.22 -8.18
N TRP A 42 10.51 7.63 -8.43
CA TRP A 42 11.24 7.25 -9.62
C TRP A 42 11.90 5.88 -9.43
N ALA A 43 11.99 5.11 -10.52
CA ALA A 43 12.76 3.88 -10.51
C ALA A 43 14.25 4.23 -10.40
N THR A 44 14.95 3.52 -9.53
CA THR A 44 16.38 3.63 -9.27
C THR A 44 17.02 2.25 -9.40
N GLY A 45 18.29 2.22 -9.81
CA GLY A 45 19.08 0.99 -9.92
C GLY A 45 19.83 0.65 -8.63
N PRO A 46 20.30 -0.60 -8.48
CA PRO A 46 21.06 -1.03 -7.31
C PRO A 46 22.38 -0.26 -7.15
N GLU A 47 23.06 0.05 -8.26
CA GLU A 47 24.32 0.81 -8.26
C GLU A 47 24.21 2.20 -7.65
N ASP A 48 23.06 2.86 -7.80
CA ASP A 48 22.81 4.15 -7.14
C ASP A 48 22.41 3.93 -5.68
N ALA A 49 21.49 2.97 -5.46
CA ALA A 49 20.84 2.75 -4.16
C ALA A 49 21.83 2.33 -3.06
N LYS A 50 22.89 1.59 -3.41
CA LYS A 50 23.91 1.19 -2.44
C LYS A 50 24.63 2.37 -1.76
N HIS A 51 24.66 3.54 -2.40
CA HIS A 51 25.28 4.74 -1.85
C HIS A 51 24.30 5.65 -1.09
N TYR A 52 23.03 5.27 -0.98
CA TYR A 52 22.02 6.10 -0.34
C TYR A 52 22.18 6.13 1.18
N THR A 53 22.09 7.33 1.73
CA THR A 53 21.97 7.54 3.18
C THR A 53 20.62 7.02 3.69
N THR A 54 20.47 6.86 5.01
CA THR A 54 19.19 6.48 5.62
C THR A 54 18.04 7.39 5.18
N ASP A 55 18.22 8.71 5.19
CA ASP A 55 17.18 9.65 4.77
C ASP A 55 16.85 9.50 3.29
N ARG A 56 17.85 9.21 2.45
CA ARG A 56 17.64 8.98 1.02
C ARG A 56 16.87 7.68 0.76
N LEU A 57 17.23 6.57 1.43
CA LEU A 57 16.50 5.30 1.34
C LEU A 57 15.03 5.47 1.75
N ARG A 58 14.78 6.13 2.89
CA ARG A 58 13.42 6.43 3.35
C ARG A 58 12.68 7.31 2.35
N LYS A 59 13.33 8.35 1.83
CA LYS A 59 12.74 9.22 0.82
C LYS A 59 12.36 8.45 -0.43
N GLU A 60 13.12 7.48 -0.91
CA GLU A 60 12.81 6.80 -2.18
C GLU A 60 11.81 5.65 -2.01
N TYR A 61 11.94 4.84 -0.96
CA TYR A 61 11.23 3.56 -0.86
C TYR A 61 10.16 3.52 0.24
N LEU A 62 10.28 4.32 1.29
CA LEU A 62 9.32 4.35 2.39
C LEU A 62 8.13 5.26 2.06
N ILE A 63 6.93 4.78 2.39
CA ILE A 63 5.67 5.51 2.35
C ILE A 63 5.20 5.67 3.80
N GLU A 64 5.48 6.84 4.37
CA GLU A 64 5.24 7.10 5.79
C GLU A 64 3.78 7.34 6.14
N LYS A 65 3.01 7.93 5.23
CA LYS A 65 1.61 8.33 5.38
C LYS A 65 0.79 7.57 4.34
N VAL A 66 0.32 6.38 4.72
CA VAL A 66 -0.59 5.56 3.91
C VAL A 66 -2.04 5.93 4.24
N PHE A 67 -2.34 6.09 5.53
CA PHE A 67 -3.65 6.46 6.03
C PHE A 67 -3.60 7.82 6.72
N ALA A 68 -4.65 8.62 6.49
CA ALA A 68 -4.96 9.77 7.30
C ALA A 68 -6.46 10.05 7.26
N PRO A 69 -7.06 10.45 8.38
CA PRO A 69 -8.51 10.64 8.49
C PRO A 69 -9.05 11.61 7.43
N GLY A 70 -10.01 11.13 6.63
CA GLY A 70 -10.67 11.91 5.59
C GLY A 70 -9.87 12.10 4.31
N GLU A 71 -8.74 11.41 4.15
CA GLU A 71 -7.86 11.55 2.98
C GLU A 71 -7.75 10.27 2.15
N VAL A 72 -7.36 10.45 0.88
CA VAL A 72 -6.84 9.40 0.00
C VAL A 72 -5.38 9.74 -0.29
N ASN A 73 -4.45 8.89 0.12
CA ASN A 73 -3.01 9.13 -0.06
C ASN A 73 -2.42 8.10 -1.03
N TRP A 74 -1.89 8.57 -2.15
CA TRP A 74 -1.28 7.74 -3.19
C TRP A 74 0.23 7.95 -3.31
N THR A 75 0.92 6.90 -3.71
CA THR A 75 2.30 6.88 -4.15
C THR A 75 2.33 6.19 -5.50
N TYR A 76 2.62 6.95 -6.57
CA TYR A 76 2.78 6.41 -7.91
C TYR A 76 4.26 6.11 -8.17
N THR A 77 4.61 4.84 -8.31
CA THR A 77 5.99 4.41 -8.50
C THR A 77 6.26 4.01 -9.94
N PHE A 78 7.46 4.30 -10.44
CA PHE A 78 7.90 3.89 -11.77
C PHE A 78 8.29 2.41 -11.87
N TYR A 79 8.37 1.67 -10.75
CA TYR A 79 8.44 0.21 -10.77
C TYR A 79 7.08 -0.35 -11.19
N ASP A 80 7.02 -0.93 -12.39
CA ASP A 80 5.79 -1.44 -13.05
C ASP A 80 4.63 -0.44 -13.12
N ARG A 81 4.93 0.87 -13.00
CA ARG A 81 3.94 1.95 -12.87
C ARG A 81 2.94 1.66 -11.73
N PHE A 82 3.36 0.96 -10.68
CA PHE A 82 2.45 0.52 -9.62
C PHE A 82 1.93 1.73 -8.81
N LEU A 83 0.70 1.64 -8.35
CA LEU A 83 0.07 2.68 -7.54
C LEU A 83 -0.27 2.10 -6.18
N ILE A 84 0.29 2.69 -5.11
CA ILE A 84 0.17 2.23 -3.73
C ILE A 84 -0.50 3.32 -2.93
N GLY A 85 -1.48 3.00 -2.09
CA GLY A 85 -2.11 4.04 -1.28
C GLY A 85 -3.02 3.52 -0.20
N GLY A 86 -3.64 4.46 0.50
CA GLY A 86 -4.66 4.19 1.50
C GLY A 86 -5.75 5.25 1.46
N ALA A 87 -6.98 4.82 1.78
CA ALA A 87 -8.11 5.71 2.01
C ALA A 87 -8.70 5.43 3.40
N GLU A 88 -8.87 6.48 4.20
CA GLU A 88 -9.44 6.40 5.54
C GLU A 88 -10.67 7.32 5.62
N PRO A 89 -11.83 6.89 5.06
CA PRO A 89 -13.06 7.66 5.18
C PRO A 89 -13.48 7.77 6.65
N THR A 90 -13.94 8.95 7.06
CA THR A 90 -14.49 9.17 8.41
C THR A 90 -16.01 9.34 8.32
N ALA A 91 -16.53 10.52 8.67
CA ALA A 91 -17.96 10.83 8.54
C ALA A 91 -18.40 11.02 7.08
N THR A 92 -17.48 11.43 6.21
CA THR A 92 -17.76 11.68 4.79
C THR A 92 -17.16 10.57 3.94
N PRO A 93 -17.94 9.96 3.02
CA PRO A 93 -17.41 9.05 2.02
C PRO A 93 -16.35 9.72 1.13
N LEU A 94 -15.35 8.96 0.72
CA LEU A 94 -14.28 9.43 -0.16
C LEU A 94 -14.43 8.79 -1.53
N LYS A 95 -14.61 9.62 -2.56
CA LYS A 95 -14.52 9.16 -3.95
C LYS A 95 -13.06 9.00 -4.34
N LEU A 96 -12.69 7.83 -4.88
CA LEU A 96 -11.37 7.58 -5.45
C LEU A 96 -11.32 8.21 -6.84
N THR A 97 -10.64 9.34 -6.95
CA THR A 97 -10.47 10.09 -8.22
C THR A 97 -9.17 9.73 -8.91
N SER A 98 -9.04 10.10 -10.19
CA SER A 98 -7.79 9.91 -10.91
C SER A 98 -6.73 10.94 -10.45
N ILE A 99 -5.48 10.70 -10.84
CA ILE A 99 -4.33 11.57 -10.58
C ILE A 99 -3.58 11.81 -11.89
N ALA A 100 -2.83 12.91 -12.00
CA ALA A 100 -2.26 13.35 -13.27
C ALA A 100 -1.46 12.28 -14.06
N PRO A 101 -0.61 11.45 -13.42
CA PRO A 101 0.11 10.39 -14.13
C PRO A 101 -0.78 9.32 -14.79
N LEU A 102 -2.07 9.27 -14.45
CA LEU A 102 -3.02 8.24 -14.91
C LEU A 102 -4.01 8.76 -15.96
N TYR A 103 -3.90 10.02 -16.37
CA TYR A 103 -4.76 10.58 -17.40
C TYR A 103 -4.41 9.94 -18.75
N VAL A 104 -5.37 9.24 -19.33
CA VAL A 104 -5.19 8.50 -20.60
C VAL A 104 -5.66 9.27 -21.84
N ASP A 105 -6.44 10.33 -21.63
CA ASP A 105 -7.06 11.12 -22.68
C ASP A 105 -7.26 12.55 -22.18
N GLU A 106 -6.54 13.49 -22.80
CA GLU A 106 -6.61 14.91 -22.44
C GLU A 106 -7.98 15.52 -22.76
N SER A 107 -8.71 14.97 -23.75
CA SER A 107 -10.01 15.49 -24.21
C SER A 107 -11.13 15.27 -23.19
N LYS A 108 -10.99 14.30 -22.28
CA LYS A 108 -11.99 13.99 -21.25
C LYS A 108 -12.16 15.10 -20.20
N GLY A 109 -11.24 16.06 -20.14
CA GLY A 109 -11.23 17.12 -19.12
C GLY A 109 -11.22 16.54 -17.69
N THR A 110 -11.50 17.36 -16.68
CA THR A 110 -11.45 16.93 -15.27
C THR A 110 -12.59 15.96 -14.90
N ASN A 111 -13.74 16.04 -15.58
CA ASN A 111 -14.95 15.29 -15.19
C ASN A 111 -15.10 13.94 -15.88
N GLY A 112 -14.32 13.65 -16.93
CA GLY A 112 -14.40 12.39 -17.68
C GLY A 112 -13.31 11.37 -17.34
N ARG A 113 -12.32 11.75 -16.52
CA ARG A 113 -11.19 10.91 -16.13
C ARG A 113 -11.60 9.94 -15.03
N ASN A 114 -11.21 8.68 -15.18
CA ASN A 114 -11.46 7.64 -14.17
C ASN A 114 -10.12 7.06 -13.70
N LEU A 115 -10.07 6.64 -12.43
CA LEU A 115 -8.87 5.99 -11.88
C LEU A 115 -8.53 4.70 -12.65
N LEU A 116 -9.54 3.96 -13.10
CA LEU A 116 -9.40 2.61 -13.67
C LEU A 116 -9.59 2.52 -15.19
N ASP A 117 -9.42 3.62 -15.94
CA ASP A 117 -9.52 3.60 -17.41
C ASP A 117 -8.63 2.51 -18.05
N ASN A 118 -7.38 2.37 -17.57
CA ASN A 118 -6.41 1.35 -18.02
C ASN A 118 -5.75 0.62 -16.84
N ARG A 119 -6.49 0.43 -15.74
CA ARG A 119 -5.97 -0.14 -14.50
C ARG A 119 -6.95 -1.07 -13.82
N GLU A 120 -6.43 -2.00 -13.05
CA GLU A 120 -7.18 -2.76 -12.06
C GLU A 120 -6.81 -2.30 -10.65
N LEU A 121 -7.66 -2.58 -9.67
CA LEU A 121 -7.50 -2.14 -8.28
C LEU A 121 -7.81 -3.29 -7.32
N GLY A 122 -6.92 -3.49 -6.36
CA GLY A 122 -7.14 -4.33 -5.21
C GLY A 122 -7.25 -3.47 -3.96
N ILE A 123 -8.24 -3.81 -3.13
CA ILE A 123 -8.57 -3.10 -1.90
C ILE A 123 -8.57 -4.12 -0.77
N ILE A 124 -7.87 -3.85 0.33
CA ILE A 124 -7.94 -4.65 1.56
C ILE A 124 -8.22 -3.70 2.72
N ASN A 125 -9.26 -3.99 3.50
CA ASN A 125 -9.58 -3.19 4.68
C ASN A 125 -8.79 -3.68 5.90
N ILE A 126 -8.07 -2.79 6.59
CA ILE A 126 -7.35 -3.10 7.85
C ILE A 126 -7.91 -2.35 9.06
N GLY A 127 -9.01 -1.62 8.90
CA GLY A 127 -9.66 -0.85 9.95
C GLY A 127 -11.01 -1.43 10.38
N GLY A 128 -11.91 -0.57 10.84
CA GLY A 128 -13.30 -0.94 11.12
C GLY A 128 -14.09 -1.28 9.85
N GLU A 129 -15.32 -1.75 9.99
CA GLU A 129 -16.17 -2.10 8.85
C GLU A 129 -16.46 -0.89 7.97
N GLY A 130 -16.40 -1.10 6.65
CA GLY A 130 -16.75 -0.07 5.67
C GLY A 130 -17.39 -0.66 4.42
N THR A 131 -17.75 0.24 3.50
CA THR A 131 -18.38 -0.10 2.23
C THR A 131 -17.56 0.48 1.09
N VAL A 132 -17.35 -0.32 0.06
CA VAL A 132 -16.87 0.14 -1.25
C VAL A 132 -18.03 0.04 -2.23
N THR A 133 -18.43 1.17 -2.81
CA THR A 133 -19.43 1.23 -3.87
C THR A 133 -18.72 1.40 -5.20
N VAL A 134 -18.95 0.48 -6.14
CA VAL A 134 -18.39 0.48 -7.49
C VAL A 134 -19.53 0.59 -8.49
N ASP A 135 -19.59 1.69 -9.23
CA ASP A 135 -20.62 1.99 -10.24
C ASP A 135 -22.05 1.71 -9.72
N GLY A 136 -22.33 2.17 -8.49
CA GLY A 136 -23.62 2.02 -7.82
C GLY A 136 -23.83 0.69 -7.07
N LYS A 137 -22.96 -0.30 -7.22
CA LYS A 137 -23.03 -1.57 -6.47
C LYS A 137 -22.16 -1.53 -5.22
N SER A 138 -22.78 -1.75 -4.06
CA SER A 138 -22.10 -1.72 -2.76
C SER A 138 -21.55 -3.09 -2.33
N TYR A 139 -20.35 -3.05 -1.75
CA TYR A 139 -19.64 -4.19 -1.18
C TYR A 139 -19.21 -3.83 0.25
N THR A 140 -19.79 -4.48 1.25
CA THR A 140 -19.33 -4.34 2.64
C THR A 140 -18.03 -5.11 2.83
N LEU A 141 -17.00 -4.47 3.37
CA LEU A 141 -15.72 -5.09 3.72
C LEU A 141 -15.50 -4.96 5.23
N GLY A 142 -15.43 -6.12 5.91
CA GLY A 142 -14.96 -6.19 7.28
C GLY A 142 -13.44 -6.07 7.38
N PHE A 143 -12.91 -6.23 8.58
CA PHE A 143 -11.48 -6.31 8.81
C PHE A 143 -10.87 -7.48 8.02
N GLN A 144 -9.82 -7.20 7.25
CA GLN A 144 -9.10 -8.10 6.34
C GLN A 144 -9.95 -8.71 5.20
N ASP A 145 -11.14 -8.17 4.92
CA ASP A 145 -11.82 -8.45 3.67
C ASP A 145 -11.16 -7.69 2.51
N ALA A 146 -11.18 -8.31 1.33
CA ALA A 146 -10.63 -7.76 0.10
C ALA A 146 -11.70 -7.55 -0.98
N LEU A 147 -11.43 -6.61 -1.89
CA LEU A 147 -12.20 -6.40 -3.11
C LEU A 147 -11.25 -6.19 -4.28
N TYR A 148 -11.36 -7.02 -5.30
CA TYR A 148 -10.81 -6.77 -6.63
C TYR A 148 -11.82 -5.96 -7.44
N VAL A 149 -11.36 -4.91 -8.10
CA VAL A 149 -12.13 -4.07 -9.04
C VAL A 149 -11.40 -4.07 -10.38
N GLY A 150 -12.05 -4.59 -11.40
CA GLY A 150 -11.47 -4.68 -12.73
C GLY A 150 -11.44 -3.35 -13.47
N ARG A 151 -10.71 -3.35 -14.58
CA ARG A 151 -10.58 -2.20 -15.49
C ARG A 151 -11.93 -1.67 -15.98
N GLY A 152 -12.04 -0.34 -16.01
CA GLY A 152 -13.14 0.39 -16.62
C GLY A 152 -14.19 0.90 -15.63
N ALA A 153 -14.09 0.55 -14.34
CA ALA A 153 -14.95 1.12 -13.32
C ALA A 153 -14.75 2.65 -13.23
N LYS A 154 -15.86 3.39 -13.11
CA LYS A 154 -15.85 4.86 -13.25
C LYS A 154 -16.05 5.57 -11.92
N ASP A 155 -16.97 5.05 -11.10
CA ASP A 155 -17.30 5.63 -9.81
C ASP A 155 -16.99 4.65 -8.69
N ILE A 156 -15.94 4.95 -7.93
CA ILE A 156 -15.53 4.15 -6.76
C ILE A 156 -15.57 5.06 -5.54
N VAL A 157 -16.45 4.74 -4.60
CA VAL A 157 -16.63 5.48 -3.36
C VAL A 157 -16.41 4.56 -2.17
N VAL A 158 -15.56 4.99 -1.24
CA VAL A 158 -15.30 4.26 0.00
C VAL A 158 -15.89 5.01 1.19
N ALA A 159 -16.50 4.28 2.12
CA ALA A 159 -17.14 4.85 3.31
C ALA A 159 -16.90 3.97 4.54
N SER A 160 -16.81 4.60 5.72
CA SER A 160 -16.79 3.90 7.00
C SER A 160 -18.21 3.70 7.51
N LYS A 161 -18.48 2.56 8.14
CA LYS A 161 -19.75 2.33 8.85
C LYS A 161 -19.82 3.15 10.13
N ASN A 162 -18.69 3.29 10.82
CA ASN A 162 -18.55 4.05 12.06
C ASN A 162 -17.36 5.01 11.95
N ALA A 163 -17.58 6.32 12.06
CA ALA A 163 -16.50 7.31 11.98
C ALA A 163 -15.54 7.26 13.19
N ALA A 164 -15.97 6.71 14.33
CA ALA A 164 -15.12 6.54 15.51
C ALA A 164 -14.18 5.32 15.38
N GLU A 165 -14.51 4.38 14.49
CA GLU A 165 -13.73 3.19 14.16
C GLU A 165 -13.61 3.10 12.64
N PRO A 166 -12.87 4.03 12.00
CA PRO A 166 -12.87 4.16 10.56
C PRO A 166 -12.32 2.90 9.88
N ALA A 167 -12.90 2.58 8.73
CA ALA A 167 -12.29 1.68 7.77
C ALA A 167 -10.99 2.29 7.25
N LYS A 168 -10.00 1.43 7.02
CA LYS A 168 -8.70 1.80 6.46
C LYS A 168 -8.43 0.91 5.26
N PHE A 169 -8.80 1.42 4.08
CA PHE A 169 -8.69 0.68 2.83
C PHE A 169 -7.29 0.84 2.25
N TYR A 170 -6.45 -0.19 2.35
CA TYR A 170 -5.18 -0.25 1.63
C TYR A 170 -5.44 -0.58 0.17
N LEU A 171 -4.77 0.14 -0.73
CA LEU A 171 -5.06 0.18 -2.15
C LEU A 171 -3.80 -0.13 -2.95
N ASN A 172 -3.86 -1.11 -3.82
CA ASN A 172 -2.84 -1.34 -4.85
C ASN A 172 -3.48 -1.40 -6.23
N SER A 173 -2.90 -0.68 -7.19
CA SER A 173 -3.38 -0.69 -8.56
C SER A 173 -2.23 -0.88 -9.54
N ALA A 174 -2.47 -1.73 -10.53
CA ALA A 174 -1.57 -2.00 -11.64
C ALA A 174 -2.24 -1.66 -12.98
N CYS A 175 -1.43 -1.54 -14.03
CA CYS A 175 -1.94 -1.44 -15.40
C CYS A 175 -2.76 -2.69 -15.75
N ALA A 176 -3.85 -2.54 -16.48
CA ALA A 176 -4.69 -3.64 -16.92
C ALA A 176 -5.05 -3.47 -18.40
N HIS A 177 -5.04 -4.57 -19.13
CA HIS A 177 -5.35 -4.60 -20.57
C HIS A 177 -6.65 -5.36 -20.87
N ALA A 178 -7.16 -6.12 -19.91
CA ALA A 178 -8.45 -6.78 -19.95
C ALA A 178 -9.33 -6.27 -18.80
N THR A 179 -10.65 -6.41 -18.97
CA THR A 179 -11.61 -6.18 -17.89
C THR A 179 -12.01 -7.52 -17.30
N TYR A 180 -11.82 -7.67 -16.00
CA TYR A 180 -12.29 -8.82 -15.21
C TYR A 180 -13.35 -8.37 -14.20
N PRO A 181 -14.24 -9.28 -13.75
CA PRO A 181 -15.35 -8.90 -12.89
C PRO A 181 -14.90 -8.49 -11.49
N THR A 182 -15.52 -7.45 -10.93
CA THR A 182 -15.34 -7.03 -9.53
C THR A 182 -15.73 -8.16 -8.57
N LYS A 183 -14.83 -8.53 -7.68
CA LYS A 183 -14.97 -9.71 -6.80
C LYS A 183 -14.52 -9.42 -5.38
N LYS A 184 -15.44 -9.59 -4.42
CA LYS A 184 -15.13 -9.60 -2.98
C LYS A 184 -14.51 -10.95 -2.61
N VAL A 185 -13.50 -10.91 -1.73
CA VAL A 185 -12.88 -12.09 -1.12
C VAL A 185 -12.76 -11.87 0.39
N THR A 186 -13.31 -12.79 1.16
CA THR A 186 -13.12 -12.86 2.62
C THR A 186 -11.92 -13.74 2.96
N LEU A 187 -11.37 -13.63 4.17
CA LEU A 187 -10.30 -14.53 4.65
C LEU A 187 -10.67 -16.02 4.57
N LYS A 188 -11.97 -16.35 4.67
CA LYS A 188 -12.46 -17.73 4.55
C LYS A 188 -12.37 -18.26 3.12
N GLU A 189 -12.54 -17.39 2.13
CA GLU A 189 -12.51 -17.73 0.70
C GLU A 189 -11.08 -17.71 0.14
N ALA A 190 -10.16 -17.01 0.80
CA ALA A 190 -8.76 -16.95 0.45
C ALA A 190 -8.08 -18.33 0.48
N ASN A 191 -7.00 -18.49 -0.28
CA ASN A 191 -6.12 -19.65 -0.13
C ASN A 191 -5.20 -19.43 1.08
N ASN A 192 -5.38 -20.23 2.13
CA ASN A 192 -4.72 -20.05 3.42
C ASN A 192 -3.59 -21.07 3.60
N ILE A 193 -2.35 -20.60 3.67
CA ILE A 193 -1.15 -21.42 3.71
C ILE A 193 -0.45 -21.22 5.06
N LYS A 194 -0.26 -22.29 5.81
CA LYS A 194 0.62 -22.28 7.00
C LYS A 194 2.07 -22.42 6.54
N ALA A 195 2.95 -21.56 7.03
CA ALA A 195 4.36 -21.54 6.65
C ALA A 195 5.25 -21.21 7.83
N GLY A 196 6.50 -21.69 7.78
CA GLY A 196 7.47 -21.48 8.86
C GLY A 196 7.17 -22.28 10.13
N LYS A 197 7.95 -22.00 11.17
CA LYS A 197 7.82 -22.59 12.51
C LYS A 197 8.45 -21.66 13.56
N MET A 198 8.11 -21.88 14.83
CA MET A 198 8.52 -21.02 15.93
C MET A 198 10.04 -20.96 16.09
N GLU A 199 10.72 -22.09 15.90
CA GLU A 199 12.17 -22.23 16.09
C GLU A 199 12.97 -21.39 15.09
N GLU A 200 12.38 -21.06 13.94
CA GLU A 200 12.95 -20.18 12.92
C GLU A 200 12.47 -18.73 13.07
N SER A 201 11.69 -18.43 14.12
CA SER A 201 11.05 -17.13 14.37
C SER A 201 10.22 -16.64 13.17
N ASN A 202 9.61 -17.55 12.40
CA ASN A 202 8.89 -17.23 11.17
C ASN A 202 7.53 -17.98 11.04
N ASP A 203 6.99 -18.58 12.11
CA ASP A 203 5.65 -19.19 12.11
C ASP A 203 4.58 -18.15 11.74
N ARG A 204 3.87 -18.42 10.65
CA ARG A 204 2.94 -17.47 10.01
C ARG A 204 1.85 -18.17 9.21
N VAL A 205 0.79 -17.42 8.93
CA VAL A 205 -0.26 -17.80 7.98
C VAL A 205 -0.29 -16.79 6.85
N ILE A 206 -0.24 -17.28 5.62
CA ILE A 206 -0.31 -16.49 4.39
C ILE A 206 -1.72 -16.67 3.82
N HIS A 207 -2.42 -15.56 3.63
CA HIS A 207 -3.76 -15.47 3.06
C HIS A 207 -3.65 -14.86 1.66
N GLN A 208 -3.78 -15.69 0.64
CA GLN A 208 -3.78 -15.29 -0.75
C GLN A 208 -5.17 -14.74 -1.12
N MET A 209 -5.31 -13.39 -1.10
CA MET A 209 -6.60 -12.69 -1.16
C MET A 209 -7.03 -12.34 -2.59
N ILE A 210 -6.14 -11.69 -3.35
CA ILE A 210 -6.39 -11.29 -4.74
C ILE A 210 -5.32 -11.98 -5.57
N ILE A 211 -5.63 -13.16 -6.09
CA ILE A 211 -4.72 -13.98 -6.88
C ILE A 211 -5.52 -14.57 -8.03
N ASP A 212 -4.98 -14.55 -9.24
CA ASP A 212 -5.63 -15.16 -10.40
C ASP A 212 -5.94 -16.65 -10.11
N GLY A 213 -7.21 -17.03 -10.25
CA GLY A 213 -7.68 -18.39 -10.01
C GLY A 213 -8.05 -18.72 -8.55
N VAL A 214 -7.76 -17.85 -7.57
CA VAL A 214 -8.16 -18.06 -6.16
C VAL A 214 -9.48 -17.35 -5.87
N ALA A 215 -10.37 -18.00 -5.10
CA ALA A 215 -11.67 -17.44 -4.71
C ALA A 215 -12.55 -16.93 -5.88
N GLY A 216 -12.31 -17.39 -7.11
CA GLY A 216 -12.98 -16.90 -8.32
C GLY A 216 -12.51 -15.52 -8.81
N VAL A 217 -11.37 -15.02 -8.32
CA VAL A 217 -10.71 -13.80 -8.79
C VAL A 217 -10.00 -14.07 -10.12
N ARG A 218 -10.03 -13.08 -11.02
CA ARG A 218 -9.20 -13.02 -12.22
C ARG A 218 -8.53 -11.64 -12.28
N THR A 219 -7.24 -11.59 -12.60
CA THR A 219 -6.46 -10.34 -12.66
C THR A 219 -5.60 -10.29 -13.92
N CYS A 220 -5.18 -9.10 -14.34
CA CYS A 220 -4.18 -8.97 -15.40
C CYS A 220 -2.78 -9.25 -14.88
N GLN A 221 -2.38 -8.57 -13.80
CA GLN A 221 -1.04 -8.66 -13.22
C GLN A 221 -1.03 -8.43 -11.71
N LEU A 222 -2.02 -7.71 -11.16
CA LEU A 222 -2.10 -7.41 -9.75
C LEU A 222 -2.33 -8.69 -8.95
N GLN A 223 -1.56 -8.83 -7.88
CA GLN A 223 -1.71 -9.88 -6.89
C GLN A 223 -1.54 -9.29 -5.49
N MET A 224 -2.33 -9.73 -4.52
CA MET A 224 -2.24 -9.26 -3.14
C MET A 224 -2.54 -10.37 -2.14
N GLY A 225 -1.88 -10.32 -1.00
CA GLY A 225 -2.18 -11.18 0.13
C GLY A 225 -1.83 -10.56 1.46
N ILE A 226 -2.28 -11.22 2.52
CA ILE A 226 -2.07 -10.84 3.90
C ILE A 226 -1.25 -11.93 4.56
N THR A 227 -0.25 -11.58 5.36
CA THR A 227 0.52 -12.54 6.12
C THR A 227 0.53 -12.15 7.59
N GLU A 228 0.04 -13.06 8.44
CA GLU A 228 -0.03 -12.88 9.89
C GLU A 228 1.07 -13.70 10.57
N LEU A 229 2.00 -13.03 11.27
CA LEU A 229 3.01 -13.71 12.08
C LEU A 229 2.41 -14.10 13.44
N LYS A 230 2.70 -15.32 13.88
CA LYS A 230 2.33 -15.79 15.22
C LYS A 230 3.13 -15.06 16.31
N PRO A 231 2.60 -14.91 17.54
CA PRO A 231 3.36 -14.38 18.67
C PRO A 231 4.67 -15.15 18.84
N GLY A 232 5.79 -14.44 19.02
CA GLY A 232 7.14 -15.03 19.07
C GLY A 232 7.86 -15.10 17.71
N SER A 233 7.13 -15.01 16.59
CA SER A 233 7.72 -14.91 15.26
C SER A 233 7.89 -13.46 14.83
N VAL A 234 9.04 -13.15 14.24
CA VAL A 234 9.41 -11.80 13.83
C VAL A 234 9.88 -11.71 12.38
N TRP A 235 10.27 -12.82 11.75
CA TRP A 235 10.75 -12.81 10.36
C TRP A 235 9.62 -13.07 9.37
N ASN A 236 9.47 -12.19 8.39
CA ASN A 236 8.84 -12.53 7.12
C ASN A 236 9.90 -12.92 6.07
N THR A 237 9.46 -13.54 4.97
CA THR A 237 10.26 -13.82 3.75
C THR A 237 11.72 -14.17 4.03
N MET A 238 11.94 -15.16 4.90
CA MET A 238 13.27 -15.67 5.23
C MET A 238 13.26 -17.20 5.01
N PRO A 239 14.09 -17.75 4.10
CA PRO A 239 15.09 -17.07 3.27
C PRO A 239 14.51 -16.01 2.31
N ALA A 240 15.30 -14.97 2.07
CA ALA A 240 14.94 -13.88 1.18
C ALA A 240 15.00 -14.32 -0.29
N HIS A 241 14.43 -13.52 -1.19
CA HIS A 241 14.52 -13.74 -2.63
C HIS A 241 14.39 -12.41 -3.38
N THR A 242 14.79 -12.43 -4.65
CA THR A 242 14.47 -11.38 -5.62
C THR A 242 13.62 -11.98 -6.74
N HIS A 243 13.02 -11.12 -7.56
CA HIS A 243 12.38 -11.55 -8.81
C HIS A 243 12.42 -10.44 -9.85
N LEU A 244 13.21 -10.63 -10.91
CA LEU A 244 13.44 -9.59 -11.91
C LEU A 244 12.17 -9.15 -12.67
N ARG A 245 11.18 -10.04 -12.80
CA ARG A 245 9.98 -9.84 -13.62
C ARG A 245 8.80 -9.21 -12.89
N ARG A 246 8.92 -8.95 -11.58
CA ARG A 246 7.82 -8.44 -10.75
C ARG A 246 8.36 -7.47 -9.71
N MET A 247 7.58 -6.47 -9.33
CA MET A 247 7.85 -5.62 -8.17
C MET A 247 6.87 -5.96 -7.04
N GLU A 248 7.22 -5.62 -5.81
CA GLU A 248 6.30 -5.73 -4.67
C GLU A 248 6.18 -4.40 -3.90
N ALA A 249 5.14 -4.32 -3.07
CA ALA A 249 4.94 -3.30 -2.05
C ALA A 249 4.38 -3.94 -0.78
N TYR A 250 4.90 -3.54 0.37
CA TYR A 250 4.57 -4.11 1.67
C TYR A 250 3.97 -3.04 2.57
N LEU A 251 2.75 -3.26 3.07
CA LEU A 251 2.18 -2.47 4.17
C LEU A 251 2.28 -3.28 5.46
N TYR A 252 2.92 -2.73 6.49
CA TYR A 252 2.99 -3.36 7.79
C TYR A 252 1.95 -2.76 8.74
N TYR A 253 1.23 -3.61 9.48
CA TYR A 253 0.19 -3.19 10.42
C TYR A 253 0.04 -4.19 11.58
N LYS A 254 -0.79 -3.85 12.57
CA LYS A 254 -0.82 -4.55 13.88
C LYS A 254 0.56 -4.65 14.52
N VAL A 255 1.41 -3.65 14.30
CA VAL A 255 2.68 -3.50 15.01
C VAL A 255 2.34 -2.92 16.39
N PRO A 256 2.65 -3.61 17.50
CA PRO A 256 2.28 -3.12 18.81
C PRO A 256 2.89 -1.75 19.12
N GLN A 257 2.23 -0.98 19.99
CA GLN A 257 2.75 0.32 20.42
C GLN A 257 4.16 0.18 21.01
N GLY A 258 5.06 1.07 20.62
CA GLY A 258 6.47 1.03 21.04
C GLY A 258 7.33 0.01 20.28
N GLN A 259 6.74 -0.76 19.36
CA GLN A 259 7.46 -1.70 18.51
C GLN A 259 7.69 -1.13 17.11
N LYS A 260 8.69 -1.69 16.40
CA LYS A 260 9.08 -1.30 15.05
C LYS A 260 9.39 -2.53 14.21
N ILE A 261 9.47 -2.31 12.90
CA ILE A 261 9.91 -3.32 11.94
C ILE A 261 11.18 -2.84 11.26
N LEU A 262 12.16 -3.72 11.15
CA LEU A 262 13.34 -3.55 10.33
C LEU A 262 13.10 -4.25 9.00
N HIS A 263 12.65 -3.50 8.00
CA HIS A 263 12.59 -4.01 6.63
C HIS A 263 13.99 -4.00 6.03
N VAL A 264 14.36 -5.09 5.36
CA VAL A 264 15.63 -5.25 4.67
C VAL A 264 15.35 -5.29 3.18
N MET A 265 15.99 -4.36 2.48
CA MET A 265 15.97 -4.23 1.03
C MET A 265 17.40 -4.25 0.49
N GLY A 266 17.62 -4.05 -0.80
CA GLY A 266 18.94 -4.09 -1.41
C GLY A 266 19.14 -5.34 -2.28
N GLU A 267 20.21 -5.37 -3.07
CA GLU A 267 20.67 -6.65 -3.61
C GLU A 267 21.10 -7.57 -2.46
N PRO A 268 21.05 -8.91 -2.63
CA PRO A 268 21.40 -9.83 -1.55
C PRO A 268 22.80 -9.58 -0.94
N GLN A 269 23.77 -9.09 -1.72
CA GLN A 269 25.14 -8.80 -1.27
C GLN A 269 25.35 -7.32 -0.88
N GLU A 270 24.28 -6.52 -0.79
CA GLU A 270 24.38 -5.10 -0.47
C GLU A 270 23.09 -4.63 0.20
N THR A 271 22.73 -5.32 1.28
CA THR A 271 21.44 -5.10 1.95
C THR A 271 21.41 -3.79 2.72
N ARG A 272 20.22 -3.21 2.85
CA ARG A 272 19.98 -1.93 3.51
C ARG A 272 18.75 -2.00 4.41
N PRO A 273 18.87 -1.56 5.68
CA PRO A 273 17.75 -1.51 6.59
C PRO A 273 16.88 -0.25 6.39
N ILE A 274 15.57 -0.42 6.57
CA ILE A 274 14.60 0.66 6.75
C ILE A 274 13.76 0.38 7.99
N TRP A 275 13.90 1.22 9.01
CA TRP A 275 13.06 1.17 10.21
C TRP A 275 11.66 1.75 9.93
N MET A 276 10.64 0.97 10.22
CA MET A 276 9.24 1.28 9.92
C MET A 276 8.37 1.21 11.18
N ASN A 277 7.36 2.08 11.21
CA ASN A 277 6.31 2.08 12.22
C ASN A 277 5.06 1.30 11.73
N ASN A 278 4.10 1.12 12.63
CA ASN A 278 2.76 0.65 12.27
C ASN A 278 2.17 1.49 11.12
N GLU A 279 1.46 0.84 10.20
CA GLU A 279 0.72 1.45 9.08
C GLU A 279 1.60 2.22 8.07
N GLN A 280 2.88 1.90 7.99
CA GLN A 280 3.77 2.38 6.93
C GLN A 280 3.93 1.32 5.84
N ALA A 281 4.12 1.77 4.60
CA ALA A 281 4.38 0.90 3.47
C ALA A 281 5.77 1.11 2.87
N VAL A 282 6.30 0.11 2.16
CA VAL A 282 7.61 0.17 1.49
C VAL A 282 7.52 -0.43 0.09
N ILE A 283 8.21 0.19 -0.85
CA ILE A 283 8.35 -0.27 -2.23
C ILE A 283 9.55 -1.22 -2.31
N ALA A 284 9.36 -2.40 -2.90
CA ALA A 284 10.41 -3.37 -3.18
C ALA A 284 10.67 -3.42 -4.70
N PRO A 285 11.77 -2.80 -5.19
CA PRO A 285 12.20 -2.91 -6.58
C PRO A 285 12.48 -4.37 -7.00
N GLN A 286 12.41 -4.67 -8.30
CA GLN A 286 12.60 -6.02 -8.82
C GLN A 286 14.00 -6.62 -8.53
N TRP A 287 15.01 -5.75 -8.43
CA TRP A 287 16.39 -6.11 -8.10
C TRP A 287 16.63 -6.29 -6.59
N SER A 288 15.69 -5.86 -5.74
CA SER A 288 15.84 -5.85 -4.30
C SER A 288 15.27 -7.13 -3.69
N ILE A 289 15.87 -7.56 -2.57
CA ILE A 289 15.16 -8.45 -1.64
C ILE A 289 14.07 -7.68 -0.89
N HIS A 290 13.16 -8.42 -0.27
CA HIS A 290 12.10 -7.89 0.57
C HIS A 290 11.81 -8.85 1.72
N CYS A 291 12.60 -8.71 2.77
CA CYS A 291 12.36 -9.40 4.04
C CYS A 291 12.34 -8.39 5.20
N ALA A 292 11.95 -8.83 6.38
CA ALA A 292 11.81 -7.95 7.53
C ALA A 292 11.83 -8.74 8.82
N ALA A 293 12.41 -8.13 9.85
CA ALA A 293 12.34 -8.57 11.23
C ALA A 293 11.57 -7.54 12.06
N GLY A 294 10.55 -7.96 12.81
CA GLY A 294 9.87 -7.13 13.79
C GLY A 294 10.58 -7.14 15.15
N THR A 295 10.40 -6.09 15.95
CA THR A 295 10.71 -6.15 17.39
C THR A 295 9.61 -6.86 18.19
N SER A 296 8.49 -7.19 17.54
CA SER A 296 7.38 -8.04 17.99
C SER A 296 6.71 -8.67 16.76
N ASN A 297 5.79 -9.60 16.94
CA ASN A 297 4.94 -10.09 15.86
C ASN A 297 4.08 -8.95 15.27
N TYR A 298 3.77 -9.06 13.99
CA TYR A 298 2.99 -8.09 13.22
C TYR A 298 2.23 -8.80 12.10
N THR A 299 1.42 -8.05 11.37
CA THR A 299 0.78 -8.49 10.13
C THR A 299 1.25 -7.59 8.99
N PHE A 300 1.33 -8.12 7.78
CA PHE A 300 1.58 -7.28 6.60
C PHE A 300 0.73 -7.67 5.41
N ILE A 301 0.49 -6.70 4.54
CA ILE A 301 -0.05 -6.91 3.20
C ILE A 301 1.11 -6.84 2.24
N TRP A 302 1.21 -7.80 1.33
CA TRP A 302 2.06 -7.73 0.15
C TRP A 302 1.17 -7.53 -1.07
N GLY A 303 1.58 -6.65 -1.97
CA GLY A 303 0.99 -6.48 -3.28
C GLY A 303 2.07 -6.49 -4.33
N MET A 304 1.82 -7.15 -5.46
CA MET A 304 2.80 -7.34 -6.51
C MET A 304 2.17 -7.24 -7.90
N ALA A 305 2.99 -6.87 -8.88
CA ALA A 305 2.63 -6.85 -10.29
C ALA A 305 3.90 -6.99 -11.14
N GLY A 306 3.72 -7.31 -12.42
CA GLY A 306 4.83 -7.44 -13.37
C GLY A 306 4.45 -8.29 -14.59
N GLU A 307 5.46 -8.81 -15.27
CA GLU A 307 5.33 -9.55 -16.54
C GLU A 307 4.64 -10.91 -16.40
N ASN A 308 4.66 -11.53 -15.22
CA ASN A 308 4.03 -12.83 -15.00
C ASN A 308 3.41 -12.97 -13.60
N LEU A 309 2.63 -14.04 -13.44
CA LEU A 309 1.95 -14.40 -12.18
C LEU A 309 2.59 -15.63 -11.50
N VAL A 310 3.79 -16.02 -11.91
CA VAL A 310 4.41 -17.29 -11.50
C VAL A 310 5.17 -17.09 -10.18
N TYR A 311 4.61 -17.53 -9.05
CA TYR A 311 5.24 -17.37 -7.73
C TYR A 311 6.60 -18.05 -7.56
N THR A 312 6.78 -19.20 -8.22
CA THR A 312 8.04 -19.96 -8.15
C THR A 312 9.14 -19.34 -8.98
N ASP A 313 8.82 -18.35 -9.80
CA ASP A 313 9.75 -17.67 -10.68
C ASP A 313 10.51 -16.57 -9.93
N MET A 314 11.42 -16.98 -9.06
CA MET A 314 12.18 -16.12 -8.16
C MET A 314 13.61 -16.65 -7.98
N GLN A 315 14.51 -15.79 -7.48
CA GLN A 315 15.89 -16.13 -7.15
C GLN A 315 16.02 -16.12 -5.63
N VAL A 316 15.98 -17.29 -5.00
CA VAL A 316 16.16 -17.42 -3.56
C VAL A 316 17.60 -17.05 -3.20
N ALA A 317 17.76 -16.16 -2.23
CA ALA A 317 19.04 -15.80 -1.65
C ALA A 317 19.28 -16.68 -0.41
N PRO A 318 20.28 -17.58 -0.43
CA PRO A 318 20.67 -18.33 0.77
C PRO A 318 21.02 -17.37 1.91
N ILE A 319 20.56 -17.69 3.13
CA ILE A 319 20.83 -16.83 4.30
C ILE A 319 22.34 -16.55 4.48
N PRO A 320 23.25 -17.53 4.34
CA PRO A 320 24.69 -17.26 4.46
C PRO A 320 25.30 -16.35 3.39
N SER A 321 24.58 -16.04 2.31
CA SER A 321 25.08 -15.16 1.24
C SER A 321 24.55 -13.73 1.34
N LEU A 322 23.79 -13.40 2.39
CA LEU A 322 23.30 -12.04 2.63
C LEU A 322 24.40 -11.18 3.25
N GLU A 323 24.63 -9.98 2.72
CA GLU A 323 25.63 -9.00 3.22
C GLU A 323 25.01 -7.63 3.55
#